data_AF-A0A536I355-F1
#
_entry.id   AF-A0A536I355-F1
#
_cell.length_a   1.000
_cell.length_b   1.000
_cell.length_c   1.000
_cell.angle_alpha   90.00
_cell.angle_beta   90.00
_cell.angle_gamma   90.00
#
_symmetry.space_group_name_H-M   'P 1'
#
loop_
_entity.id
_entity.type
_entity.pdbx_description
1 polymer ?
#
loop_
_entity_poly.entity_id
_entity_poly.type
_entity_poly.pdbx_seq_one_letter_code
_entity_poly.pdbx_strand_id
1 'polypeptide(L)'
;MAHIAIPLPFTPVPITGQTFAVLLCGALLGARLGTASMLAYITEGLLGLPVFAVAPGAASYGYLAGFVVAAFVVGWFADRGWTRDLPHTVVAMVAGEIAIYVFGLLWLARFVPASSVLALGLFPFLIGDAIKLAAAAAVLPAGWRLSRSR
;
A
#
# COMPACT_ATOMS: atom_id res chain seq x y z
N MET A 1 -10.58 8.42 -0.52
CA MET A 1 -9.29 8.24 0.19
C MET A 1 -8.08 8.61 -0.68
N ALA A 2 -8.09 8.31 -1.99
CA ALA A 2 -6.95 8.59 -2.86
C ALA A 2 -6.59 10.09 -2.96
N HIS A 3 -7.53 11.04 -2.98
CA HIS A 3 -7.21 12.46 -3.17
C HIS A 3 -6.52 13.19 -1.99
N ILE A 4 -6.26 12.52 -0.87
CA ILE A 4 -5.48 13.13 0.23
C ILE A 4 -4.00 12.85 -0.03
N ALA A 5 -3.29 13.90 -0.44
CA ALA A 5 -1.84 13.88 -0.62
C ALA A 5 -1.21 15.10 0.07
N ILE A 6 -0.10 14.85 0.75
CA ILE A 6 0.75 15.89 1.34
C ILE A 6 2.07 15.84 0.56
N PRO A 7 2.26 16.72 -0.45
CA PRO A 7 3.53 16.79 -1.16
C PRO A 7 4.62 17.25 -0.19
N LEU A 8 5.77 16.59 -0.23
CA LEU A 8 6.93 16.95 0.56
C LEU A 8 7.95 17.62 -0.37
N PRO A 9 8.35 18.88 -0.13
CA PRO A 9 9.21 19.63 -1.05
C PRO A 9 10.62 19.03 -1.22
N PHE A 10 11.01 18.11 -0.34
CA PHE A 10 12.34 17.50 -0.29
C PHE A 10 12.40 16.08 -0.84
N THR A 11 11.29 15.45 -1.23
CA THR A 11 11.27 14.11 -1.84
C THR A 11 10.35 14.08 -3.07
N PRO A 12 10.71 13.33 -4.13
CA PRO A 12 9.86 13.18 -5.32
C PRO A 12 8.59 12.35 -5.07
N VAL A 13 8.44 11.72 -3.89
CA VAL A 13 7.32 10.85 -3.55
C VAL A 13 6.41 11.55 -2.52
N PRO A 14 5.12 11.79 -2.82
CA PRO A 14 4.20 12.41 -1.87
C PRO A 14 3.75 11.43 -0.78
N ILE A 15 3.43 11.92 0.41
CA ILE A 15 2.69 11.13 1.40
C ILE A 15 1.24 11.05 0.96
N THR A 16 0.70 9.84 0.81
CA THR A 16 -0.71 9.63 0.42
C THR A 16 -1.39 8.59 1.28
N GLY A 17 -2.73 8.53 1.22
CA GLY A 17 -3.53 7.46 1.79
C GLY A 17 -3.56 6.16 0.95
N GLN A 18 -2.76 6.08 -0.13
CA GLN A 18 -2.85 4.96 -1.09
C GLN A 18 -2.34 3.64 -0.48
N THR A 19 -1.23 3.65 0.26
CA THR A 19 -0.69 2.43 0.91
C THR A 19 -1.74 1.76 1.79
N PHE A 20 -2.44 2.54 2.62
CA PHE A 20 -3.56 2.05 3.42
C PHE A 20 -4.67 1.39 2.58
N ALA A 21 -5.09 2.05 1.50
CA ALA A 21 -6.16 1.53 0.64
C ALA A 21 -5.75 0.22 -0.05
N VAL A 22 -4.49 0.11 -0.48
CA VAL A 22 -3.94 -1.10 -1.13
C VAL A 22 -3.96 -2.28 -0.17
N LEU A 23 -3.42 -2.11 1.04
CA LEU A 23 -3.36 -3.17 2.03
C LEU A 23 -4.77 -3.60 2.46
N LEU A 24 -5.68 -2.64 2.64
CA LEU A 24 -7.07 -2.92 2.99
C LEU A 24 -7.80 -3.66 1.85
N CYS A 25 -7.58 -3.28 0.58
CA CYS A 25 -8.16 -3.98 -0.57
C CYS A 25 -7.69 -5.44 -0.62
N GLY A 26 -6.40 -5.70 -0.44
CA GLY A 26 -5.88 -7.06 -0.34
C GLY A 26 -6.54 -7.85 0.78
N ALA A 27 -6.62 -7.25 1.97
CA ALA A 27 -7.19 -7.91 3.15
C ALA A 27 -8.69 -8.21 3.06
N LEU A 28 -9.47 -7.36 2.37
CA LEU A 28 -10.92 -7.51 2.24
C LEU A 28 -11.33 -8.38 1.05
N LEU A 29 -10.62 -8.28 -0.07
CA LEU A 29 -10.99 -8.94 -1.33
C LEU A 29 -10.24 -10.26 -1.56
N GLY A 30 -9.23 -10.56 -0.74
CA GLY A 30 -8.38 -11.73 -0.93
C GLY A 30 -7.37 -11.55 -2.07
N ALA A 31 -6.53 -12.56 -2.31
CA ALA A 31 -5.40 -12.43 -3.23
C ALA A 31 -5.86 -12.12 -4.66
N ARG A 32 -6.86 -12.86 -5.16
CA ARG A 32 -7.27 -12.77 -6.56
C ARG A 32 -7.94 -11.45 -6.88
N LEU A 33 -8.97 -11.07 -6.12
CA LEU A 33 -9.72 -9.84 -6.38
C LEU A 33 -8.96 -8.61 -5.92
N GLY A 34 -8.17 -8.68 -4.84
CA GLY A 34 -7.29 -7.59 -4.41
C GLY A 34 -6.27 -7.21 -5.48
N THR A 35 -5.57 -8.20 -6.05
CA THR A 35 -4.62 -7.96 -7.15
C THR A 35 -5.33 -7.44 -8.40
N ALA A 36 -6.47 -8.03 -8.79
CA ALA A 36 -7.24 -7.55 -9.95
C ALA A 36 -7.68 -6.08 -9.79
N SER A 37 -8.13 -5.69 -8.60
CA SER A 37 -8.49 -4.30 -8.28
C SER A 37 -7.30 -3.35 -8.42
N MET A 38 -6.10 -3.75 -7.98
CA MET A 38 -4.90 -2.90 -8.14
C MET A 38 -4.47 -2.77 -9.60
N LEU A 39 -4.57 -3.85 -10.38
CA LEU A 39 -4.31 -3.80 -11.82
C LEU A 39 -5.32 -2.90 -12.54
N ALA A 40 -6.60 -3.00 -12.21
CA ALA A 40 -7.64 -2.13 -12.75
C ALA A 40 -7.35 -0.67 -12.41
N TYR A 41 -7.08 -0.36 -11.15
CA TYR A 41 -6.72 0.98 -10.67
C TYR A 41 -5.51 1.57 -11.42
N ILE A 42 -4.45 0.79 -11.63
CA ILE A 42 -3.29 1.25 -12.39
C ILE A 42 -3.66 1.47 -13.86
N THR A 43 -4.42 0.55 -14.45
CA THR A 43 -4.86 0.66 -15.86
C THR A 43 -5.70 1.92 -16.07
N GLU A 44 -6.66 2.19 -15.19
CA GLU A 44 -7.46 3.41 -15.20
C GLU A 44 -6.58 4.66 -15.17
N GLY A 45 -5.59 4.69 -14.28
CA GLY A 45 -4.64 5.80 -14.19
C GLY A 45 -3.75 5.95 -15.44
N LEU A 46 -3.33 4.84 -16.07
CA LEU A 46 -2.57 4.86 -17.33
C LEU A 46 -3.42 5.35 -18.52
N LEU A 47 -4.73 5.10 -18.50
CA LEU A 47 -5.68 5.63 -19.48
C LEU A 47 -6.02 7.12 -19.25
N GLY A 48 -5.43 7.75 -18.23
CA GLY A 48 -5.61 9.17 -17.93
C GLY A 48 -6.81 9.48 -17.04
N LEU A 49 -7.46 8.48 -16.46
CA LEU A 49 -8.54 8.71 -15.49
C LEU A 49 -7.95 9.28 -14.18
N PRO A 50 -8.65 10.22 -13.52
CA PRO A 50 -8.15 10.92 -12.33
C PRO A 50 -8.30 10.08 -11.06
N VAL A 51 -7.80 8.83 -11.08
CA VAL A 51 -7.91 7.89 -9.95
C VAL A 51 -6.79 8.04 -8.93
N PHE A 52 -5.63 8.55 -9.36
CA PHE A 52 -4.50 8.80 -8.48
C PHE A 52 -4.67 10.08 -7.65
N ALA A 53 -4.10 10.08 -6.43
CA ALA A 53 -4.04 11.24 -5.55
C ALA A 53 -3.38 12.45 -6.23
N VAL A 54 -2.24 12.13 -6.83
CA VAL A 54 -1.30 12.98 -7.53
C VAL A 54 -0.85 12.10 -8.70
N ALA A 55 -0.77 12.68 -9.89
CA ALA A 55 -0.22 11.96 -11.04
C ALA A 55 1.17 11.42 -10.67
N PRO A 56 1.39 10.09 -10.70
CA PRO A 56 2.65 9.52 -10.27
C PRO A 56 3.76 9.98 -11.19
N GLY A 57 4.78 10.61 -10.62
CA GLY A 57 6.02 10.91 -11.34
C GLY A 57 6.76 9.61 -11.69
N ALA A 58 7.62 9.68 -12.71
CA ALA A 58 8.37 8.51 -13.17
C ALA A 58 9.16 7.82 -12.05
N ALA A 59 9.70 8.59 -11.08
CA ALA A 59 10.43 8.05 -9.93
C ALA A 59 9.57 7.21 -8.97
N SER A 60 8.25 7.29 -9.05
CA SER A 60 7.30 6.62 -8.14
C SER A 60 6.66 5.36 -8.73
N TYR A 61 6.93 5.02 -10.00
CA TYR A 61 6.29 3.87 -10.66
C TYR A 61 6.61 2.51 -10.02
N GLY A 62 7.78 2.37 -9.39
CA GLY A 62 8.11 1.18 -8.60
C GLY A 62 7.13 0.92 -7.46
N TYR A 63 6.60 1.98 -6.83
CA TYR A 63 5.62 1.84 -5.74
C TYR A 63 4.28 1.33 -6.28
N LEU A 64 3.88 1.71 -7.51
CA LEU A 64 2.67 1.17 -8.15
C LEU A 64 2.80 -0.34 -8.41
N ALA A 65 3.95 -0.78 -8.91
CA ALA A 65 4.22 -2.21 -9.04
C ALA A 65 4.19 -2.91 -7.67
N GLY A 66 4.79 -2.28 -6.66
CA GLY A 66 4.72 -2.70 -5.26
C GLY A 66 3.29 -2.84 -4.74
N PHE A 67 2.36 -1.96 -5.13
CA PHE A 67 0.96 -2.02 -4.70
C PHE A 67 0.26 -3.30 -5.18
N VAL A 68 0.51 -3.73 -6.42
CA VAL A 68 -0.05 -4.98 -6.97
C VAL A 68 0.44 -6.18 -6.16
N VAL A 69 1.75 -6.22 -5.88
CA VAL A 69 2.38 -7.30 -5.11
C VAL A 69 1.90 -7.28 -3.66
N ALA A 70 1.79 -6.11 -3.04
CA ALA A 70 1.30 -5.96 -1.68
C ALA A 70 -0.15 -6.44 -1.55
N ALA A 71 -1.03 -6.08 -2.48
CA ALA A 71 -2.41 -6.57 -2.48
C ALA A 71 -2.48 -8.10 -2.63
N PHE A 72 -1.62 -8.70 -3.45
CA PHE A 72 -1.50 -10.15 -3.55
C PHE A 72 -1.04 -10.78 -2.22
N VAL A 73 0.05 -10.28 -1.64
CA VAL A 73 0.65 -10.81 -0.41
C VAL A 73 -0.33 -10.72 0.75
N VAL A 74 -0.92 -9.54 0.99
CA VAL A 74 -1.90 -9.35 2.07
C VAL A 74 -3.14 -10.19 1.82
N GLY A 75 -3.63 -10.24 0.58
CA GLY A 75 -4.77 -11.07 0.22
C GLY A 75 -4.52 -12.57 0.40
N TRP A 76 -3.31 -13.05 0.13
CA TRP A 76 -2.92 -14.44 0.33
C TRP A 76 -2.94 -14.85 1.81
N PHE A 77 -2.54 -13.93 2.70
CA PHE A 77 -2.70 -14.09 4.15
C PHE A 77 -4.17 -14.03 4.57
N ALA A 78 -4.96 -13.10 4.01
CA ALA A 78 -6.38 -12.97 4.29
C ALA A 78 -7.18 -14.22 3.92
N ASP A 79 -6.88 -14.83 2.76
CA ASP A 79 -7.48 -16.09 2.31
C ASP A 79 -7.19 -17.26 3.28
N ARG A 80 -6.11 -17.16 4.07
CA ARG A 80 -5.74 -18.12 5.14
C ARG A 80 -6.30 -17.75 6.51
N GLY A 81 -7.08 -16.67 6.60
CA GLY A 81 -7.71 -16.20 7.82
C GLY A 81 -6.80 -15.41 8.75
N TRP A 82 -5.61 -14.98 8.30
CA TRP A 82 -4.65 -14.23 9.12
C TRP A 82 -5.11 -12.79 9.42
N THR A 83 -6.16 -12.30 8.77
CA THR A 83 -6.72 -10.96 9.03
C THR A 83 -7.81 -10.94 10.12
N ARG A 84 -7.99 -12.05 10.86
CA ARG A 84 -9.06 -12.22 11.86
C ARG A 84 -8.67 -11.83 13.28
N ASP A 85 -7.37 -11.79 13.57
CA ASP A 85 -6.83 -11.36 14.85
C ASP A 85 -5.69 -10.37 14.65
N LEU A 86 -5.42 -9.57 15.68
CA LEU A 86 -4.53 -8.42 15.58
C LEU A 86 -3.09 -8.80 15.23
N PRO A 87 -2.42 -9.77 15.92
CA PRO A 87 -1.05 -10.16 15.59
C PRO A 87 -0.86 -10.60 14.14
N HIS A 88 -1.70 -11.52 13.65
CA HIS A 88 -1.56 -12.03 12.28
C HIS A 88 -1.89 -10.95 11.24
N THR A 89 -2.84 -10.04 11.55
CA THR A 89 -3.15 -8.91 10.67
C THR A 89 -1.95 -7.98 10.56
N VAL A 90 -1.28 -7.66 11.68
CA VAL A 90 -0.06 -6.83 11.67
C VAL A 90 1.02 -7.48 10.80
N VAL A 91 1.27 -8.79 10.95
CA VAL A 91 2.26 -9.50 10.13
C VAL A 91 1.92 -9.43 8.64
N ALA A 92 0.67 -9.68 8.26
CA ALA A 92 0.23 -9.60 6.88
C ALA A 92 0.43 -8.19 6.29
N MET A 93 0.06 -7.15 7.05
CA MET A 93 0.20 -5.75 6.64
C MET A 93 1.66 -5.34 6.50
N VAL A 94 2.53 -5.72 7.45
CA VAL A 94 3.98 -5.46 7.38
C VAL A 94 4.59 -6.14 6.16
N ALA A 95 4.19 -7.38 5.86
CA ALA A 95 4.66 -8.09 4.67
C ALA A 95 4.27 -7.38 3.37
N GLY A 96 3.04 -6.85 3.30
CA GLY A 96 2.58 -6.01 2.19
C GLY A 96 3.41 -4.74 2.07
N GLU A 97 3.64 -4.03 3.18
CA GLU A 97 4.41 -2.79 3.23
C GLU A 97 5.87 -3.01 2.77
N ILE A 98 6.50 -4.10 3.20
CA ILE A 98 7.83 -4.51 2.73
C ILE A 98 7.83 -4.70 1.22
N ALA A 99 6.81 -5.35 0.65
CA ALA A 99 6.70 -5.50 -0.79
C ALA A 99 6.61 -4.13 -1.50
N ILE A 100 5.83 -3.18 -0.97
CA ILE A 100 5.77 -1.82 -1.52
C ILE A 100 7.17 -1.18 -1.56
N TYR A 101 7.89 -1.23 -0.44
CA TYR A 101 9.21 -0.62 -0.34
C TYR A 101 10.27 -1.32 -1.21
N VAL A 102 10.26 -2.65 -1.30
CA VAL A 102 11.22 -3.36 -2.15
C VAL A 102 11.13 -2.89 -3.59
N PHE A 103 9.93 -2.87 -4.18
CA PHE A 103 9.76 -2.45 -5.56
C PHE A 103 9.93 -0.93 -5.73
N GLY A 104 9.43 -0.14 -4.78
CA GLY A 104 9.56 1.32 -4.77
C GLY A 104 11.01 1.79 -4.71
N LEU A 105 11.79 1.28 -3.75
CA LEU A 105 13.17 1.70 -3.52
C LEU A 105 14.12 1.21 -4.63
N LEU A 106 13.94 -0.02 -5.13
CA LEU A 106 14.72 -0.54 -6.26
C LEU A 106 14.53 0.32 -7.51
N TRP A 107 13.31 0.80 -7.74
CA TRP A 107 13.03 1.70 -8.86
C TRP A 107 13.56 3.12 -8.61
N LEU A 108 13.32 3.67 -7.42
CA LEU A 108 13.77 5.02 -7.04
C LEU A 108 15.29 5.17 -7.12
N ALA A 109 16.05 4.10 -6.84
CA ALA A 109 17.51 4.07 -6.95
C ALA A 109 18.05 4.41 -8.36
N ARG A 110 17.19 4.40 -9.39
CA ARG A 110 17.53 4.84 -10.76
C ARG A 110 17.46 6.35 -10.96
N PHE A 111 16.84 7.08 -10.03
CA PHE A 111 16.52 8.51 -10.15
C PHE A 111 17.28 9.38 -9.14
N VAL A 112 17.82 8.79 -8.07
CA VAL A 112 18.51 9.51 -6.99
C VAL A 112 19.82 8.80 -6.63
N PRO A 113 20.80 9.50 -6.03
CA PRO A 113 22.02 8.85 -5.53
C PRO A 113 21.72 7.71 -4.57
N ALA A 114 22.49 6.62 -4.66
CA ALA A 114 22.28 5.42 -3.83
C ALA A 114 22.27 5.73 -2.32
N SER A 115 23.08 6.69 -1.87
CA SER A 115 23.14 7.15 -0.47
C SER A 115 21.87 7.85 0.00
N SER A 116 21.03 8.35 -0.91
CA SER A 116 19.83 9.13 -0.59
C SER A 116 18.53 8.32 -0.73
N VAL A 117 18.58 7.09 -1.26
CA VAL A 117 17.37 6.28 -1.55
C VAL A 117 16.49 6.08 -0.33
N LEU A 118 17.06 5.70 0.81
CA LEU A 118 16.28 5.47 2.04
C LEU A 118 15.77 6.78 2.66
N ALA A 119 16.59 7.84 2.61
CA ALA A 119 16.25 9.14 3.14
C ALA A 119 15.08 9.79 2.38
N LEU A 120 14.98 9.53 1.07
CA LEU A 120 13.94 10.09 0.22
C LEU A 120 12.73 9.16 0.05
N GLY A 121 12.95 7.84 0.08
CA GLY A 121 11.96 6.83 -0.31
C GLY A 121 11.39 5.97 0.82
N LEU A 122 11.94 6.01 2.02
CA LEU A 122 11.52 5.17 3.16
C LEU A 122 11.25 6.00 4.42
N PHE A 123 12.26 6.68 4.95
CA PHE A 123 12.18 7.34 6.27
C PHE A 123 11.06 8.38 6.41
N PRO A 124 10.72 9.19 5.40
CA PRO A 124 9.63 10.16 5.52
C PRO A 124 8.25 9.51 5.69
N PHE A 125 8.10 8.25 5.28
CA PHE A 125 6.80 7.56 5.18
C PHE A 125 6.52 6.66 6.39
N LEU A 126 7.57 6.16 7.07
CA LEU A 126 7.47 5.20 8.17
C LEU A 126 6.47 5.58 9.26
N ILE A 127 6.43 6.85 9.68
CA ILE A 127 5.49 7.32 10.72
C ILE A 127 4.05 7.22 10.21
N GLY A 128 3.80 7.69 8.98
CA GLY A 128 2.49 7.62 8.36
C GLY A 128 2.04 6.17 8.18
N ASP A 129 2.95 5.29 7.76
CA ASP A 129 2.62 3.88 7.54
C ASP A 129 2.40 3.11 8.84
N ALA A 130 3.14 3.42 9.91
CA ALA A 130 2.86 2.87 11.23
C ALA A 130 1.45 3.21 11.72
N ILE A 131 1.01 4.47 11.53
CA ILE A 131 -0.34 4.91 11.89
C ILE A 131 -1.39 4.18 11.04
N LYS A 132 -1.19 4.11 9.72
CA LYS A 132 -2.11 3.43 8.79
C LYS A 132 -2.20 1.93 9.10
N LEU A 133 -1.08 1.30 9.41
CA LEU A 133 -1.02 -0.12 9.73
C LEU A 133 -1.77 -0.42 11.03
N ALA A 134 -1.58 0.42 12.06
CA ALA A 134 -2.36 0.33 13.30
C ALA A 134 -3.86 0.49 13.04
N ALA A 135 -4.26 1.46 12.20
CA ALA A 135 -5.65 1.65 11.81
C ALA A 135 -6.22 0.44 11.05
N ALA A 136 -5.51 -0.08 10.06
CA ALA A 136 -5.93 -1.25 9.28
C ALA A 136 -6.07 -2.50 10.17
N ALA A 137 -5.11 -2.71 11.06
CA ALA A 137 -5.08 -3.83 11.98
C ALA A 137 -6.17 -3.74 13.06
N ALA A 138 -6.68 -2.55 13.38
CA ALA A 138 -7.83 -2.37 14.26
C ALA A 138 -9.17 -2.61 13.53
N VAL A 139 -9.31 -2.08 12.32
CA VAL A 139 -10.59 -2.10 11.58
C VAL A 139 -10.93 -3.51 11.08
N LEU A 140 -9.95 -4.27 10.58
CA LEU A 140 -10.20 -5.57 9.95
C LEU A 140 -10.75 -6.62 10.94
N PRO A 141 -10.08 -6.93 12.08
CA PRO A 141 -10.61 -7.88 13.06
C PRO A 141 -11.96 -7.46 13.63
N ALA A 142 -12.16 -6.15 13.86
CA ALA A 142 -13.43 -5.62 14.34
C ALA A 142 -14.55 -5.85 13.31
N GLY A 143 -14.29 -5.57 12.02
CA GLY A 143 -15.24 -5.83 10.93
C GLY A 143 -15.62 -7.30 10.82
N TRP A 144 -14.64 -8.22 10.90
CA TRP A 144 -14.91 -9.66 10.87
C TRP A 144 -15.76 -10.14 12.05
N ARG A 145 -15.48 -9.63 13.27
CA ARG A 145 -16.27 -9.96 14.47
C ARG A 145 -17.73 -9.54 14.34
N LEU A 146 -17.99 -8.36 13.77
CA LEU A 146 -19.35 -7.86 13.54
C LEU A 146 -20.08 -8.62 12.42
N SER A 147 -19.36 -9.06 11.38
CA SER A 147 -19.98 -9.84 10.28
C SER A 147 -20.41 -11.25 10.68
N ARG A 148 -19.77 -11.82 11.70
CA ARG A 148 -20.09 -13.16 12.24
C ARG A 148 -21.23 -13.17 13.26
N SER A 149 -21.75 -12.01 13.67
CA SER A 149 -22.89 -11.91 14.59
C SER A 149 -24.24 -11.82 13.86
N ARG A 150 -24.30 -12.28 12.61
CA ARG A 150 -25.51 -12.48 11.81
C ARG A 150 -25.50 -13.90 11.28
#